data_AF-T1BMU8-F1
#
_entry.id   AF-T1BMU8-F1
#
_cell.length_a   1.000
_cell.length_b   1.000
_cell.length_c   1.000
_cell.angle_alpha   90.00
_cell.angle_beta   90.00
_cell.angle_gamma   90.00
#
_symmetry.space_group_name_H-M   'P 1'
#
loop_
_entity.id
_entity.type
_entity.pdbx_description
1 polymer ?
#
loop_
_entity_poly.entity_id
_entity_poly.type
_entity_poly.pdbx_seq_one_letter_code
_entity_poly.pdbx_strand_id
1 'polypeptide(L)' 'MHALDQRLVRRDAGLVQLLDPPFDQTPLDPGYIKGYVPGVRENGGQYTHAAVWAAMAFAELGDATRAWELLGMINPV' A
#
# COMPACT_ATOMS: atom_id res chain seq x y z
N MET A 1 -12.56 0.94 4.21
CA MET A 1 -11.35 1.53 3.58
C MET A 1 -10.60 2.57 4.44
N HIS A 2 -11.18 3.08 5.53
CA HIS A 2 -10.54 4.11 6.37
C HIS A 2 -9.19 3.71 6.97
N ALA A 3 -9.04 2.48 7.49
CA ALA A 3 -7.78 2.04 8.08
C ALA A 3 -6.63 1.97 7.05
N LEU A 4 -6.93 1.53 5.81
CA LEU A 4 -5.97 1.54 4.71
C LEU A 4 -5.55 2.98 4.37
N ASP A 5 -6.53 3.88 4.22
CA ASP A 5 -6.30 5.29 3.91
C ASP A 5 -5.41 6.00 4.95
N GLN A 6 -5.61 5.66 6.22
CA GLN A 6 -4.86 6.27 7.32
C GLN A 6 -3.47 5.67 7.51
N ARG A 7 -3.29 4.36 7.28
CA ARG A 7 -2.05 3.66 7.63
C ARG A 7 -1.12 3.41 6.46
N LEU A 8 -1.68 3.19 5.27
CA LEU A 8 -0.92 2.67 4.13
C LEU A 8 -0.77 3.69 2.99
N VAL A 9 -1.56 4.77 2.99
CA VAL A 9 -1.46 5.84 1.99
C VAL A 9 -0.53 6.94 2.49
N ARG A 10 0.68 6.97 1.95
CA ARG A 10 1.74 7.94 2.27
C ARG A 10 1.73 9.04 1.22
N ARG A 11 0.87 10.04 1.42
CA ARG A 11 0.63 11.15 0.49
C ARG A 11 1.86 12.02 0.28
N ASP A 12 2.64 12.22 1.33
CA ASP A 12 3.93 12.93 1.31
C ASP A 12 4.95 12.24 0.39
N ALA A 13 4.93 10.92 0.34
CA ALA A 13 5.83 10.11 -0.46
C ALA A 13 5.24 9.70 -1.83
N GLY A 14 3.96 9.95 -2.08
CA GLY A 14 3.26 9.44 -3.27
C GLY A 14 3.14 7.92 -3.30
N LEU A 15 3.06 7.25 -2.13
CA LEU A 15 3.08 5.79 -2.04
C LEU A 15 1.81 5.19 -1.44
N VAL A 16 1.44 4.00 -1.91
CA VAL A 16 0.47 3.10 -1.27
C VAL A 16 1.20 1.82 -0.86
N GLN A 17 1.46 1.68 0.44
CA GLN A 17 2.21 0.55 1.00
C GLN A 17 1.37 -0.73 1.02
N LEU A 18 2.01 -1.88 0.82
CA LEU A 18 1.35 -3.17 0.94
C LEU A 18 0.99 -3.52 2.39
N LEU A 19 1.88 -3.17 3.33
CA LEU A 19 1.72 -3.39 4.76
C LEU A 19 2.57 -2.40 5.56
N ASP A 20 2.18 -2.18 6.82
CA ASP A 20 2.92 -1.38 7.80
C ASP A 20 2.59 -1.90 9.22
N PRO A 21 3.59 -2.11 10.10
CA PRO A 21 5.02 -1.98 9.84
C PRO A 21 5.56 -3.14 8.97
N PRO A 22 6.67 -2.93 8.24
CA PRO A 22 7.38 -4.03 7.59
C PRO A 22 7.91 -5.05 8.61
N PHE A 23 8.09 -6.28 8.17
CA PHE A 23 8.74 -7.32 8.95
C PHE A 23 10.25 -7.04 9.02
N ASP A 24 10.72 -6.69 10.20
CA ASP A 24 12.14 -6.46 10.49
C ASP A 24 12.54 -7.31 11.70
N GLN A 25 12.48 -6.73 12.89
CA GLN A 25 12.77 -7.40 14.15
C GLN A 25 11.50 -7.96 14.77
N THR A 26 11.08 -9.13 14.30
CA THR A 26 9.92 -9.85 14.83
C THR A 26 10.31 -11.28 15.25
N PRO A 27 9.81 -11.76 16.41
CA PRO A 27 10.00 -13.15 16.83
C PRO A 27 9.20 -14.15 15.99
N LEU A 28 8.28 -13.65 15.14
CA LEU A 28 7.50 -14.46 14.22
C LEU A 28 8.29 -14.73 12.93
N ASP A 29 7.98 -15.86 12.28
CA ASP A 29 8.48 -16.20 10.94
C ASP A 29 7.34 -16.07 9.92
N PRO A 30 7.24 -14.94 9.20
CA PRO A 30 6.24 -14.74 8.16
C PRO A 30 6.64 -15.40 6.82
N GLY A 31 7.75 -16.14 6.78
CA GLY A 31 8.29 -16.78 5.59
C GLY A 31 9.16 -15.84 4.75
N TYR A 32 9.30 -16.17 3.46
CA TYR A 32 10.26 -15.54 2.53
C TYR A 32 10.15 -14.00 2.44
N ILE A 33 8.97 -13.44 2.72
CA ILE A 33 8.74 -11.99 2.75
C ILE A 33 9.71 -11.25 3.69
N LYS A 34 10.15 -11.87 4.79
CA LYS A 34 11.13 -11.29 5.74
C LYS A 34 12.55 -11.20 5.15
N GLY A 35 12.82 -11.92 4.05
CA GLY A 35 14.10 -11.85 3.35
C GLY A 35 14.30 -10.53 2.60
N TYR A 36 13.23 -9.78 2.34
CA TYR A 36 13.33 -8.44 1.73
C TYR A 36 13.62 -7.37 2.78
N VAL A 37 14.42 -6.38 2.38
CA VAL A 37 14.69 -5.17 3.18
C VAL A 37 13.35 -4.51 3.58
N PRO A 38 13.20 -4.02 4.83
CA PRO A 38 12.00 -3.32 5.26
C PRO A 38 11.64 -2.14 4.33
N GLY A 39 10.38 -2.09 3.89
CA GLY A 39 9.89 -1.09 2.92
C GLY A 39 10.14 -1.44 1.45
N VAL A 40 10.68 -2.62 1.14
CA VAL A 40 11.04 -3.03 -0.22
C VAL A 40 10.18 -4.22 -0.66
N ARG A 41 9.77 -4.21 -1.93
CA ARG A 41 8.99 -5.29 -2.56
C ARG A 41 7.74 -5.61 -1.73
N GLU A 42 7.49 -6.88 -1.43
CA GLU A 42 6.33 -7.32 -0.64
C GLU A 42 6.46 -6.93 0.85
N ASN A 43 7.66 -6.62 1.35
CA ASN A 43 7.86 -6.29 2.77
C ASN A 43 7.60 -4.81 3.05
N GLY A 44 6.36 -4.36 2.83
CA GLY A 44 5.91 -3.00 3.15
C GLY A 44 6.25 -1.91 2.13
N GLY A 45 6.78 -2.29 0.97
CA GLY A 45 6.95 -1.37 -0.16
C GLY A 45 5.64 -1.09 -0.90
N GLN A 46 5.69 -0.20 -1.90
CA GLN A 46 4.59 -0.06 -2.85
C GLN A 46 4.56 -1.25 -3.80
N TYR A 47 3.47 -2.00 -3.72
CA TYR A 47 3.18 -3.08 -4.65
C TYR A 47 2.04 -2.63 -5.56
N THR A 48 2.35 -2.18 -6.79
CA THR A 48 1.41 -1.48 -7.67
C THR A 48 0.11 -2.24 -7.90
N HIS A 49 0.16 -3.59 -7.96
CA HIS A 49 -1.04 -4.40 -8.08
C HIS A 49 -2.01 -4.18 -6.89
N ALA A 50 -1.49 -4.16 -5.67
CA ALA A 50 -2.30 -3.91 -4.47
C ALA A 50 -2.81 -2.47 -4.41
N ALA A 51 -2.02 -1.49 -4.87
CA ALA A 51 -2.45 -0.10 -4.96
C ALA A 51 -3.62 0.07 -5.95
N VAL A 52 -3.57 -0.61 -7.10
CA VAL A 52 -4.67 -0.63 -8.07
C VAL A 52 -5.93 -1.25 -7.45
N TRP A 53 -5.81 -2.36 -6.73
CA TRP A 53 -6.96 -2.95 -6.02
C TRP A 53 -7.55 -2.01 -4.96
N ALA A 54 -6.72 -1.28 -4.22
CA ALA A 54 -7.20 -0.29 -3.27
C ALA A 54 -8.01 0.83 -3.97
N ALA A 55 -7.52 1.34 -5.11
CA ALA A 55 -8.25 2.32 -5.92
C ALA A 55 -9.59 1.76 -6.43
N MET A 56 -9.60 0.53 -6.95
CA MET A 56 -10.83 -0.16 -7.37
C MET A 56 -11.82 -0.31 -6.20
N ALA A 57 -11.35 -0.70 -5.02
CA ALA A 57 -12.20 -0.86 -3.84
C ALA A 57 -12.84 0.46 -3.37
N PHE A 58 -12.13 1.59 -3.45
CA PHE A 58 -12.73 2.91 -3.21
C PHE A 58 -13.80 3.24 -4.26
N ALA A 59 -13.55 2.94 -5.54
CA ALA A 59 -14.51 3.16 -6.61
C ALA A 59 -15.80 2.33 -6.41
N GLU A 60 -15.67 1.04 -6.08
CA GLU A 60 -16.81 0.14 -5.79
C GLU A 60 -17.65 0.61 -4.58
N LEU A 61 -17.02 1.29 -3.61
CA LEU A 61 -17.71 1.90 -2.47
C LEU A 61 -18.32 3.27 -2.76
N GLY A 62 -18.19 3.78 -3.98
CA GLY A 62 -18.70 5.09 -4.40
C GLY A 62 -17.82 6.28 -3.99
N ASP A 63 -16.64 6.04 -3.41
CA ASP A 63 -15.68 7.10 -3.05
C ASP A 63 -14.77 7.41 -4.24
N ALA A 64 -15.34 8.10 -5.23
CA ALA A 64 -14.63 8.47 -6.45
C ALA A 64 -13.43 9.40 -6.17
N THR A 65 -13.54 10.29 -5.18
CA THR A 65 -12.44 11.21 -4.82
C THR A 65 -11.21 10.44 -4.40
N ARG A 66 -11.36 9.45 -3.51
CA ARG A 66 -10.23 8.66 -3.04
C ARG A 66 -9.73 7.67 -4.09
N ALA A 67 -10.62 7.11 -4.91
CA ALA A 67 -10.23 6.26 -6.04
C ALA A 67 -9.30 7.01 -7.02
N TRP A 68 -9.68 8.21 -7.44
CA TRP A 68 -8.88 9.04 -8.34
C TRP A 68 -7.59 9.55 -7.71
N GLU A 69 -7.62 9.90 -6.42
CA GLU A 69 -6.41 10.25 -5.67
C GLU A 69 -5.36 9.13 -5.75
N LEU A 70 -5.74 7.89 -5.41
CA LEU A 70 -4.82 6.75 -5.43
C LEU A 70 -4.32 6.43 -6.84
N LEU A 71 -5.21 6.48 -7.83
CA LEU A 71 -4.81 6.27 -9.23
C LEU A 71 -3.80 7.34 -9.68
N GLY A 72 -4.03 8.61 -9.32
CA GLY A 72 -3.12 9.71 -9.63
C GLY A 72 -1.75 9.56 -8.95
N MET A 73 -1.69 9.02 -7.73
CA MET A 73 -0.42 8.78 -7.04
C MET A 73 0.46 7.73 -7.74
N ILE A 74 -0.14 6.70 -8.35
CA ILE A 74 0.59 5.60 -8.98
C ILE A 74 0.73 5.71 -10.51
N ASN A 75 0.00 6.64 -11.13
CA ASN A 75 0.05 6.88 -12.56
C ASN A 75 1.21 7.86 -12.88
N PRO A 76 2.18 7.47 -13.72
CA PRO A 76 3.31 8.33 -14.06
C PRO A 76 2.99 9.43 -15.09
N VAL A 77 1.73 9.52 -15.56
CA VAL A 77 1.27 10.43 -16.63
C VAL A 77 0.45 11.58 -16.07
#